data_AF-A0A8T2MW52-F1
#
_entry.id   AF-A0A8T2MW52-F1
#
_cell.length_a   1.000
_cell.length_b   1.000
_cell.length_c   1.000
_cell.angle_alpha   90.00
_cell.angle_beta   90.00
_cell.angle_gamma   90.00
#
_symmetry.space_group_name_H-M   'P 1'
#
loop_
_entity.id
_entity.type
_entity.pdbx_description
1 polymer ?
#
loop_
_entity_poly.entity_id
_entity_poly.type
_entity_poly.pdbx_seq_one_letter_code
_entity_poly.pdbx_strand_id
1 'polypeptide(L)'
;MASKPVPEDLLMNGALIKDLEVVAKDIALLKGVLMRTKETPNSSEVVTYAPFTLFPSPVPRVLYNQALAVQTHFNLLVDKISQDSKFLHETLARYCHAPSVVSSTLVVVWKKN
;
A
#
# COMPACT_ATOMS: atom_id res chain seq x y z
N MET A 1 -7.69 -16.47 1.46
CA MET A 1 -7.68 -17.54 0.45
C MET A 1 -6.23 -17.94 0.20
N ALA A 2 -5.84 -19.19 0.40
CA ALA A 2 -4.54 -19.65 -0.09
C ALA A 2 -4.71 -19.91 -1.59
N SER A 3 -4.25 -19.00 -2.45
CA SER A 3 -4.27 -19.23 -3.89
C SER A 3 -3.33 -20.40 -4.20
N LYS A 4 -3.81 -21.37 -4.97
CA LYS A 4 -2.94 -22.40 -5.53
C LYS A 4 -1.87 -21.71 -6.38
N PRO A 5 -0.63 -22.23 -6.41
CA PRO A 5 0.40 -21.69 -7.30
C PRO A 5 -0.13 -21.72 -8.74
N VAL A 6 0.25 -20.69 -9.51
CA VAL A 6 -0.09 -20.62 -10.93
C VAL A 6 0.57 -21.81 -11.63
N PRO A 7 -0.15 -22.57 -12.47
CA PRO A 7 0.44 -23.69 -13.20
C PRO A 7 1.65 -23.25 -14.04
N GLU A 8 2.77 -23.97 -13.94
CA GLU A 8 4.00 -23.63 -14.68
C GLU A 8 3.79 -23.65 -16.19
N ASP A 9 3.01 -24.60 -16.70
CA ASP A 9 2.68 -24.71 -18.13
C ASP A 9 2.04 -23.43 -18.69
N LEU A 10 1.25 -22.74 -17.86
CA LEU A 10 0.61 -21.48 -18.23
C LEU A 10 1.62 -20.33 -18.26
N LEU A 11 2.56 -20.31 -17.31
CA LEU A 11 3.62 -19.30 -17.26
C LEU A 11 4.62 -19.44 -18.42
N MET A 12 4.79 -20.65 -18.95
CA MET A 12 5.68 -20.93 -20.07
C MET A 12 5.05 -20.60 -21.44
N ASN A 13 3.74 -20.35 -21.49
CA ASN A 13 3.05 -20.00 -22.73
C ASN A 13 2.98 -18.49 -22.94
N GLY A 14 3.99 -17.95 -23.63
CA GLY A 14 4.08 -16.51 -23.91
C GLY A 14 2.95 -15.93 -24.76
N ALA A 15 2.27 -16.73 -25.59
CA ALA A 15 1.12 -16.26 -26.37
C ALA A 15 -0.10 -16.06 -25.47
N LEU A 16 -0.41 -17.05 -24.62
CA LEU A 16 -1.51 -16.95 -23.67
C LEU A 16 -1.31 -15.81 -22.66
N ILE A 17 -0.07 -15.56 -22.22
CA ILE A 17 0.21 -14.44 -21.32
C ILE A 17 -0.12 -13.09 -21.97
N LYS A 18 0.21 -12.91 -23.26
CA LYS A 18 -0.12 -11.67 -23.98
C LYS A 18 -1.62 -11.47 -24.11
N ASP A 19 -2.37 -12.53 -24.40
CA ASP A 19 -3.82 -12.45 -24.49
C ASP A 19 -4.44 -12.11 -23.12
N LEU A 20 -3.95 -12.75 -22.05
CA LEU A 20 -4.38 -12.46 -20.67
C LEU A 20 -4.02 -11.04 -20.23
N GLU A 21 -2.86 -10.52 -20.64
CA GLU A 21 -2.44 -9.15 -20.34
C GLU A 21 -3.44 -8.13 -20.90
N VAL A 22 -3.87 -8.29 -22.15
CA VAL A 22 -4.86 -7.41 -22.78
C VAL A 22 -6.18 -7.45 -22.00
N VAL A 23 -6.68 -8.66 -21.73
CA VAL A 23 -7.93 -8.84 -20.97
C VAL A 23 -7.83 -8.24 -19.57
N ALA A 24 -6.69 -8.42 -18.89
CA ALA A 24 -6.49 -7.90 -17.55
C ALA A 24 -6.47 -6.36 -17.52
N LYS A 25 -5.84 -5.72 -18.51
CA LYS A 25 -5.86 -4.26 -18.66
C LYS A 25 -7.28 -3.74 -18.88
N ASP A 26 -8.03 -4.35 -19.78
CA ASP A 26 -9.41 -3.95 -20.06
C ASP A 26 -10.31 -4.09 -18.82
N ILE A 27 -10.19 -5.21 -18.09
CA ILE A 27 -10.92 -5.41 -16.83
C ILE A 27 -10.49 -4.37 -15.79
N ALA A 28 -9.21 -4.05 -15.66
CA ALA A 28 -8.72 -3.04 -14.73
C ALA A 28 -9.35 -1.67 -15.03
N LEU A 29 -9.43 -1.28 -16.31
CA LEU A 29 -10.07 -0.05 -16.74
C LEU A 29 -11.58 -0.06 -16.42
N LEU A 30 -12.29 -1.14 -16.77
CA LEU A 30 -13.73 -1.27 -16.54
C LEU A 30 -14.11 -1.32 -15.04
N LYS A 31 -13.23 -1.84 -14.19
CA LYS A 31 -13.44 -1.93 -12.74
C LYS A 31 -12.95 -0.69 -11.98
N GLY A 32 -12.41 0.31 -12.67
CA GLY A 32 -11.96 1.56 -12.06
C GLY A 32 -10.60 1.46 -11.34
N VAL A 33 -9.79 0.45 -11.64
CA VAL A 33 -8.41 0.33 -11.16
C VAL A 33 -7.53 1.28 -11.98
N LEU A 34 -7.65 2.57 -11.69
CA LEU A 34 -7.13 3.66 -12.53
C LEU A 34 -6.17 4.57 -11.76
N MET A 35 -5.26 5.18 -12.50
CA MET A 35 -4.40 6.28 -12.05
C MET A 35 -4.26 7.32 -13.15
N ARG A 36 -3.94 8.56 -12.75
CA ARG A 36 -3.57 9.61 -13.69
C ARG A 36 -2.20 9.31 -14.29
N THR A 37 -1.99 9.80 -15.51
CA THR A 37 -0.72 9.64 -16.22
C THR A 37 0.39 10.51 -15.60
N LYS A 38 1.65 10.14 -15.82
CA LYS A 38 2.79 10.90 -15.29
C LYS A 38 2.95 12.25 -15.96
N GLU A 39 2.51 12.33 -17.21
CA GLU A 39 2.59 13.52 -18.07
C GLU A 39 1.59 14.58 -17.62
N THR A 40 0.40 14.17 -17.16
CA THR A 40 -0.66 15.08 -16.70
C THR A 40 -1.24 14.63 -15.34
N PRO A 41 -0.47 14.73 -14.24
CA PRO A 41 -0.85 14.20 -12.92
C PRO A 41 -2.02 14.95 -12.26
N ASN A 42 -2.35 16.14 -12.77
CA ASN A 42 -3.45 16.98 -12.27
C ASN A 42 -4.71 16.91 -13.15
N SER A 43 -4.67 16.22 -14.29
CA SER A 43 -5.81 16.06 -15.19
C SER A 43 -6.43 14.67 -15.04
N SER A 44 -7.74 14.58 -15.17
CA SER A 44 -8.47 13.30 -15.17
C SER A 44 -9.04 12.95 -16.55
N GLU A 45 -8.73 13.75 -17.57
CA GLU A 45 -9.17 13.53 -18.96
C GLU A 45 -8.51 12.30 -19.58
N VAL A 46 -7.26 12.02 -19.21
CA VAL A 46 -6.50 10.85 -19.64
C VAL A 46 -6.04 10.08 -18.42
N VAL A 47 -6.43 8.81 -18.36
CA VAL A 47 -6.11 7.89 -17.27
C VAL A 47 -5.51 6.60 -17.81
N THR A 48 -4.76 5.90 -16.98
CA THR A 48 -4.23 4.57 -17.25
C THR A 48 -4.58 3.62 -16.10
N TYR A 49 -4.37 2.33 -16.27
CA TYR A 49 -4.59 1.37 -15.19
C TYR A 49 -3.53 1.53 -14.08
N ALA A 50 -3.92 1.32 -12.82
CA ALA A 50 -2.97 1.24 -11.72
C ALA A 50 -2.07 -0.01 -11.90
N PRO A 51 -0.78 0.02 -11.56
CA PRO A 51 0.08 -1.17 -11.62
C PRO A 51 -0.48 -2.31 -10.76
N PHE A 52 -0.66 -3.49 -11.36
CA PHE A 52 -1.10 -4.71 -10.69
C PHE A 52 -0.36 -5.94 -11.23
N THR A 53 -0.42 -7.04 -10.50
CA THR A 53 0.18 -8.32 -10.92
C THR A 53 -0.84 -9.15 -11.69
N LEU A 54 -0.42 -9.76 -12.81
CA LEU A 54 -1.32 -10.59 -13.64
C LEU A 54 -1.90 -11.79 -12.87
N PHE A 55 -1.12 -12.34 -11.94
CA PHE A 55 -1.55 -13.39 -11.02
C PHE A 55 -1.34 -12.95 -9.56
N PRO A 56 -2.16 -13.43 -8.62
CA PRO A 56 -1.97 -13.15 -7.22
C PRO A 56 -0.74 -13.91 -6.68
N SER A 57 0.15 -13.20 -5.98
CA SER A 57 1.28 -13.82 -5.30
C SER A 57 0.79 -14.78 -4.20
N PRO A 58 1.43 -15.96 -4.03
CA PRO A 58 1.06 -16.90 -2.98
C PRO A 58 1.45 -16.34 -1.60
N VAL A 59 0.50 -16.34 -0.67
CA VAL A 59 0.72 -15.90 0.71
C VAL A 59 0.30 -17.01 1.69
N PRO A 60 1.16 -17.40 2.65
CA PRO A 60 0.81 -18.38 3.66
C PRO A 60 -0.42 -17.95 4.47
N ARG A 61 -1.45 -18.81 4.50
CA ARG A 61 -2.72 -18.51 5.17
C ARG A 61 -2.54 -18.18 6.66
N VAL A 62 -1.65 -18.90 7.33
CA VAL A 62 -1.38 -18.72 8.76
C VAL A 62 -0.87 -17.30 9.03
N LEU A 63 0.10 -16.83 8.24
CA LEU A 63 0.66 -15.49 8.38
C LEU A 63 -0.36 -14.41 8.02
N TYR A 64 -1.15 -14.61 6.97
CA TYR A 64 -2.22 -13.68 6.60
C TYR A 64 -3.24 -13.51 7.73
N ASN A 65 -3.70 -14.61 8.33
CA ASN A 65 -4.65 -14.57 9.44
C ASN A 65 -4.06 -13.95 10.70
N GLN A 66 -2.77 -14.22 10.98
CA GLN A 66 -2.07 -13.60 12.10
C GLN A 66 -1.98 -12.08 11.92
N ALA A 67 -1.63 -11.61 10.73
CA ALA A 67 -1.60 -10.18 10.40
C ALA A 67 -3.00 -9.53 10.55
N LEU A 68 -4.05 -10.24 10.12
CA LEU A 68 -5.42 -9.76 10.27
C LEU A 68 -5.83 -9.65 11.75
N ALA A 69 -5.47 -10.62 12.58
CA ALA A 69 -5.80 -10.64 14.00
C ALA A 69 -5.07 -9.52 14.79
N VAL A 70 -3.84 -9.19 14.42
CA VAL A 70 -3.07 -8.14 15.11
C VAL A 70 -3.48 -6.72 14.70
N GLN A 71 -4.10 -6.53 13.52
CA GLN A 71 -4.43 -5.20 12.99
C GLN A 71 -5.23 -4.33 13.97
N THR A 72 -6.26 -4.89 14.64
CA THR A 72 -7.07 -4.15 15.61
C THR A 72 -6.25 -3.71 16.82
N HIS A 73 -5.38 -4.58 17.31
CA HIS A 73 -4.49 -4.28 18.44
C HIS A 73 -3.49 -3.19 18.06
N PHE A 74 -2.96 -3.23 16.83
CA PHE A 74 -2.06 -2.19 16.32
C PHE A 74 -2.77 -0.84 16.17
N ASN A 75 -3.99 -0.82 15.65
CA ASN A 75 -4.77 0.42 15.54
C ASN A 75 -4.99 1.08 16.92
N LEU A 76 -5.35 0.29 17.94
CA LEU A 76 -5.51 0.79 19.31
C LEU A 76 -4.19 1.26 19.92
N LEU A 77 -3.09 0.57 19.62
CA LEU A 77 -1.77 0.98 20.07
C LEU A 77 -1.37 2.34 19.49
N VAL A 78 -1.53 2.52 18.18
CA VAL A 78 -1.24 3.78 17.49
C VAL A 78 -2.13 4.91 18.02
N ASP A 79 -3.42 4.65 18.25
CA ASP A 79 -4.34 5.63 18.84
C ASP A 79 -3.87 6.08 20.23
N LYS A 80 -3.62 5.15 21.15
CA LYS A 80 -3.16 5.47 22.51
C LYS A 80 -1.81 6.18 22.54
N ILE A 81 -0.85 5.73 21.73
CA ILE A 81 0.47 6.36 21.63
C ILE A 81 0.36 7.77 21.06
N SER A 82 -0.53 8.00 20.08
CA SER A 82 -0.71 9.33 19.48
C SER A 82 -1.22 10.39 20.47
N GLN A 83 -1.91 9.96 21.53
CA GLN A 83 -2.44 10.81 22.59
C GLN A 83 -1.43 11.03 23.75
N ASP A 84 -0.39 10.20 23.85
CA ASP A 84 0.65 10.32 24.88
C ASP A 84 1.80 11.23 24.41
N SER A 85 1.62 12.53 24.62
CA SER A 85 2.59 13.56 24.22
C SER A 85 3.93 13.42 24.93
N LYS A 86 3.95 12.91 26.17
CA LYS A 86 5.17 12.71 26.95
C LYS A 86 5.98 11.56 26.37
N PHE A 87 5.34 10.43 26.12
CA PHE A 87 5.96 9.27 25.48
C PHE A 87 6.53 9.61 24.10
N LEU A 88 5.76 10.34 23.27
CA LEU A 88 6.22 10.78 21.96
C LEU A 88 7.41 11.75 22.06
N HIS A 89 7.39 12.69 23.00
CA HIS A 89 8.49 13.63 23.19
C HIS A 89 9.77 12.91 23.61
N GLU A 90 9.69 12.03 24.61
CA GLU A 90 10.85 11.29 25.12
C GLU A 90 11.46 10.36 24.06
N THR A 91 10.60 9.70 23.26
CA THR A 91 11.06 8.80 22.19
C THR A 91 11.63 9.54 20.99
N LEU A 92 11.05 10.69 20.61
CA LEU A 92 11.46 11.45 19.42
C LEU A 92 12.53 12.52 19.70
N ALA A 93 12.72 12.95 20.95
CA ALA A 93 13.71 13.98 21.32
C ALA A 93 15.12 13.63 20.84
N ARG A 94 15.48 12.34 20.84
CA ARG A 94 16.79 11.85 20.37
C ARG A 94 17.00 12.00 18.86
N TYR A 95 15.91 12.09 18.10
CA TYR A 95 15.92 12.25 16.63
C TYR A 95 15.74 13.70 16.20
N CYS A 96 15.51 14.63 17.14
CA CYS A 96 15.29 16.04 16.83
C CYS A 96 16.56 16.79 16.33
N HIS A 97 17.72 16.12 16.32
CA HIS A 97 18.99 16.69 15.84
C HIS A 97 19.28 16.45 14.34
N ALA A 98 18.45 15.72 13.58
CA ALA A 98 18.56 15.59 12.10
C ALA A 98 17.31 14.91 11.46
N PRO A 99 16.99 15.08 10.15
CA PRO A 99 16.85 16.29 9.32
C PRO A 99 15.37 16.79 9.25
N SER A 100 15.18 17.93 8.55
CA SER A 100 14.11 18.93 8.61
C SER A 100 12.62 18.51 8.56
N VAL A 101 12.25 17.31 8.12
CA VAL A 101 10.83 16.91 8.00
C VAL A 101 10.24 16.50 9.34
N VAL A 102 10.97 15.72 10.13
CA VAL A 102 10.49 15.20 11.43
C VAL A 102 10.27 16.35 12.42
N SER A 103 11.17 17.34 12.43
CA SER A 103 11.05 18.54 13.26
C SER A 103 9.82 19.38 12.85
N SER A 104 9.56 19.51 11.55
CA SER A 104 8.40 20.28 11.04
C SER A 104 7.06 19.62 11.40
N THR A 105 6.95 18.29 11.29
CA THR A 105 5.72 17.57 11.67
C THR A 105 5.49 17.57 13.18
N LEU A 106 6.55 17.44 14.00
CA LEU A 106 6.45 17.63 15.45
C LEU A 106 5.90 19.03 15.77
N VAL A 107 6.44 20.10 15.17
CA VAL A 107 5.95 21.47 15.43
C VAL A 107 4.48 21.65 15.04
N VAL A 108 4.02 21.06 13.93
CA VAL A 108 2.62 21.15 13.48
C VAL A 108 1.66 20.42 14.43
N VAL A 109 2.02 19.23 14.91
CA VAL A 109 1.22 18.47 15.89
C VAL A 109 1.13 19.23 17.22
N TRP A 110 2.19 19.93 17.62
CA TRP A 110 2.26 20.63 18.91
C TRP A 110 1.65 22.04 18.90
N LYS A 111 1.53 22.71 17.74
CA LYS A 111 0.94 24.07 17.66
C LYS A 111 -0.59 24.08 17.61
N LYS A 112 -1.24 22.90 17.61
CA LYS A 112 -2.69 22.75 17.43
C LYS A 112 -3.45 22.34 18.71
N ASN A 113 -2.77 22.20 19.84
CA ASN A 113 -3.35 21.99 21.16
C ASN A 113 -2.93 23.09 22.13
#